data_AF-A0A7V9JRD5-F1
#
_entry.id   AF-A0A7V9JRD5-F1
#
_cell.length_a   1.000
_cell.length_b   1.000
_cell.length_c   1.000
_cell.angle_alpha   90.00
_cell.angle_beta   90.00
_cell.angle_gamma   90.00
#
_symmetry.space_group_name_H-M   'P 1'
#
loop_
_entity.id
_entity.type
_entity.pdbx_description
1 polymer ?
#
loop_
_entity_poly.entity_id
_entity_poly.type
_entity_poly.pdbx_seq_one_letter_code
_entity_poly.pdbx_strand_id
1 'polypeptide(L)'
;MLRRILWTSLALAPLAILVHYLLHPDPNVDFVLSAGALIPLAWLIGEATEHAARHTGPGIGGFLNATFGNAPELIIALFALADGLTEVVRGSLSGSVVGNLLLVLGFSLLFGGRGEIDRQSSFVSLGLVGAAVLCFLIPSIPAFDGDPERSSIARLSIPPSIALLLLYVAVTYVSLRRHRLMHVSSEEAVAGWSMRRSLGVLAAATVATALIAEILVGSLESFAESAGLSDFFIAAVIVAIVGNAAEHGGAVVVAARGQIRLAAEIALSSSAQVAVFLVPAVALLSYLIDPLALSFRPVELAAIGGSAAVTAALLAQGKSSRGRGAALIVLYAAVAAAFFVAGDR
;
A
#
# COMPACT_ATOMS: atom_id res chain seq x y z
N MET A 1 17.25 8.11 -15.40
CA MET A 1 17.30 6.67 -15.74
C MET A 1 16.03 5.95 -15.30
N LEU A 2 15.67 5.92 -14.01
CA LEU A 2 14.47 5.19 -13.53
C LEU A 2 13.14 5.63 -14.16
N ARG A 3 12.85 6.94 -14.27
CA ARG A 3 11.64 7.42 -14.97
C ARG A 3 11.56 6.90 -16.42
N ARG A 4 12.68 6.86 -17.14
CA ARG A 4 12.72 6.37 -18.53
C ARG A 4 12.39 4.88 -18.59
N ILE A 5 12.87 4.10 -17.62
CA ILE A 5 12.55 2.67 -17.50
C ILE A 5 11.04 2.49 -17.24
N LEU A 6 10.47 3.25 -16.29
CA LEU A 6 9.03 3.19 -15.96
C LEU A 6 8.14 3.57 -17.15
N TRP A 7 8.53 4.60 -17.90
CA TRP A 7 7.83 4.97 -19.14
C TRP A 7 7.90 3.86 -20.20
N THR A 8 9.06 3.22 -20.38
CA THR A 8 9.18 2.10 -21.32
C THR A 8 8.43 0.86 -20.87
N SER A 9 8.38 0.59 -19.56
CA SER A 9 7.66 -0.56 -19.02
C SER A 9 6.15 -0.38 -19.02
N LEU A 10 5.59 0.82 -19.26
CA LEU A 10 4.14 0.98 -19.51
C LEU A 10 3.66 0.15 -20.70
N ALA A 11 4.54 -0.25 -21.63
CA ALA A 11 4.21 -1.18 -22.70
C ALA A 11 3.87 -2.59 -22.21
N LEU A 12 4.22 -2.95 -20.97
CA LEU A 12 3.85 -4.24 -20.36
C LEU A 12 2.34 -4.37 -20.18
N ALA A 13 1.61 -3.27 -19.92
CA ALA A 13 0.16 -3.32 -19.75
C ALA A 13 -0.59 -3.74 -21.03
N PRO A 14 -0.44 -3.05 -22.19
CA PRO A 14 -1.08 -3.53 -23.42
C PRO A 14 -0.52 -4.89 -23.87
N LEU A 15 0.74 -5.22 -23.58
CA LEU A 15 1.30 -6.53 -23.87
C LEU A 15 0.60 -7.64 -23.06
N ALA A 16 0.45 -7.47 -21.75
CA ALA A 16 -0.21 -8.43 -20.88
C ALA A 16 -1.67 -8.66 -21.30
N ILE A 17 -2.41 -7.58 -21.59
CA ILE A 17 -3.79 -7.66 -22.11
C ILE A 17 -3.84 -8.44 -23.44
N LEU A 18 -2.94 -8.12 -24.37
CA LEU A 18 -2.90 -8.77 -25.68
C LEU A 18 -2.55 -10.25 -25.57
N VAL A 19 -1.56 -10.58 -24.74
CA VAL A 19 -1.12 -11.96 -24.51
C VAL A 19 -2.25 -12.76 -23.90
N HIS A 20 -2.91 -12.25 -22.85
CA HIS A 20 -4.03 -12.90 -22.20
C HIS A 20 -5.17 -13.22 -23.19
N TYR A 21 -5.69 -12.22 -23.91
CA TYR A 21 -6.86 -12.40 -24.77
C TYR A 21 -6.58 -13.06 -26.12
N LEU A 22 -5.35 -12.96 -26.66
CA LEU A 22 -5.04 -13.57 -27.97
C LEU A 22 -4.34 -14.92 -27.86
N LEU A 23 -3.44 -15.07 -26.88
CA LEU A 23 -2.58 -16.24 -26.79
C LEU A 23 -3.04 -17.24 -25.73
N HIS A 24 -3.90 -16.83 -24.78
CA HIS A 24 -4.41 -17.67 -23.70
C HIS A 24 -3.26 -18.47 -23.03
N PRO A 25 -2.24 -17.78 -22.51
CA PRO A 25 -1.05 -18.44 -22.00
C PRO A 25 -1.35 -19.23 -20.72
N ASP A 26 -0.35 -19.95 -20.23
CA ASP A 26 -0.41 -20.56 -18.91
C ASP A 26 -0.62 -19.51 -17.80
N PRO A 27 -1.42 -19.80 -16.75
CA PRO A 27 -1.70 -18.85 -15.67
C PRO A 27 -0.45 -18.26 -15.01
N ASN A 28 0.66 -19.00 -14.98
CA ASN A 28 1.91 -18.48 -14.43
C ASN A 28 2.46 -17.30 -15.23
N VAL A 29 2.28 -17.31 -16.55
CA VAL A 29 2.69 -16.23 -17.43
C VAL A 29 1.78 -15.02 -17.22
N ASP A 30 0.46 -15.25 -17.13
CA ASP A 30 -0.52 -14.19 -16.85
C ASP A 30 -0.23 -13.50 -15.52
N PHE A 31 0.06 -14.26 -14.46
CA PHE A 31 0.39 -13.72 -13.16
C PHE A 31 1.66 -12.85 -13.21
N VAL A 32 2.75 -13.38 -13.77
CA VAL A 32 4.04 -12.67 -13.83
C VAL A 32 3.96 -11.42 -14.70
N LEU A 33 3.32 -11.50 -15.88
CA LEU A 33 3.15 -10.36 -16.78
C LEU A 33 2.26 -9.29 -16.15
N SER A 34 1.17 -9.68 -15.50
CA SER A 34 0.23 -8.75 -14.87
C SER A 34 0.87 -8.07 -13.65
N ALA A 35 1.56 -8.83 -12.79
CA ALA A 35 2.34 -8.29 -11.68
C ALA A 35 3.39 -7.27 -12.17
N GLY A 36 4.11 -7.60 -13.25
CA GLY A 36 5.08 -6.69 -13.86
C GLY A 36 4.45 -5.44 -14.47
N ALA A 37 3.27 -5.56 -15.07
CA ALA A 37 2.53 -4.45 -15.70
C ALA A 37 1.92 -3.48 -14.67
N LEU A 38 1.53 -3.96 -13.49
CA LEU A 38 1.00 -3.11 -12.42
C LEU A 38 2.03 -2.11 -11.89
N ILE A 39 3.31 -2.47 -11.89
CA ILE A 39 4.37 -1.59 -11.36
C ILE A 39 4.42 -0.21 -12.07
N PRO A 40 4.57 -0.13 -13.40
CA PRO A 40 4.57 1.16 -14.07
C PRO A 40 3.21 1.87 -14.05
N LEU A 41 2.09 1.12 -13.98
CA LEU A 41 0.75 1.71 -13.93
C LEU A 41 0.47 2.40 -12.59
N ALA A 42 0.80 1.74 -11.47
CA ALA A 42 0.68 2.32 -10.14
C ALA A 42 1.57 3.56 -9.98
N TRP A 43 2.81 3.52 -10.50
CA TRP A 43 3.65 4.72 -10.58
C TRP A 43 2.98 5.86 -11.40
N LEU A 44 2.40 5.54 -12.56
CA LEU A 44 1.74 6.52 -13.43
C LEU A 44 0.51 7.15 -12.76
N ILE A 45 -0.27 6.35 -12.03
CA ILE A 45 -1.39 6.81 -11.22
C ILE A 45 -0.88 7.79 -10.15
N GLY A 46 0.17 7.45 -9.40
CA GLY A 46 0.77 8.32 -8.40
C GLY A 46 1.23 9.67 -8.99
N GLU A 47 1.97 9.64 -10.10
CA GLU A 47 2.44 10.86 -10.79
C GLU A 47 1.27 11.72 -11.31
N ALA A 48 0.25 11.09 -11.90
CA ALA A 48 -0.94 11.79 -12.39
C ALA A 48 -1.73 12.44 -11.24
N THR A 49 -1.83 11.72 -10.12
CA THR A 49 -2.49 12.18 -8.89
C THR A 49 -1.77 13.38 -8.29
N GLU A 50 -0.44 13.33 -8.20
CA GLU A 50 0.37 14.43 -7.69
C GLU A 50 0.19 15.69 -8.57
N HIS A 51 0.22 15.53 -9.89
CA HIS A 51 -0.03 16.64 -10.80
C HIS A 51 -1.46 17.19 -10.71
N ALA A 52 -2.47 16.34 -10.51
CA ALA A 52 -3.84 16.78 -10.29
C ALA A 52 -4.00 17.54 -8.96
N ALA A 53 -3.41 17.03 -7.88
CA ALA A 53 -3.47 17.59 -6.53
C ALA A 53 -2.92 19.03 -6.46
N ARG A 54 -1.88 19.34 -7.26
CA ARG A 54 -1.31 20.70 -7.38
C ARG A 54 -2.31 21.74 -7.90
N HIS A 55 -3.36 21.32 -8.62
CA HIS A 55 -4.38 22.23 -9.18
C HIS A 55 -5.59 22.42 -8.25
N THR A 56 -5.77 21.57 -7.24
CA THR A 56 -7.01 21.51 -6.44
C THR A 56 -6.87 22.08 -5.02
N GLY A 57 -5.69 22.58 -4.69
CA GLY A 57 -5.35 23.11 -3.37
C GLY A 57 -5.14 22.01 -2.32
N PRO A 58 -4.63 22.36 -1.12
CA PRO A 58 -4.12 21.37 -0.16
C PRO A 58 -5.16 20.35 0.33
N GLY A 59 -6.42 20.77 0.53
CA GLY A 59 -7.48 19.89 1.02
C GLY A 59 -7.90 18.83 0.01
N ILE A 60 -8.38 19.26 -1.16
CA ILE A 60 -8.81 18.35 -2.22
C ILE A 60 -7.61 17.57 -2.76
N GLY A 61 -6.43 18.20 -2.86
CA GLY A 61 -5.21 17.53 -3.28
C GLY A 61 -4.79 16.40 -2.34
N GLY A 62 -4.89 16.60 -1.02
CA GLY A 62 -4.64 15.54 -0.04
C GLY A 62 -5.64 14.39 -0.16
N PHE A 63 -6.93 14.68 -0.38
CA PHE A 63 -7.95 13.65 -0.61
C PHE A 63 -7.72 12.86 -1.90
N LEU A 64 -7.39 13.55 -3.00
CA LEU A 64 -7.03 12.90 -4.27
C LEU A 64 -5.82 11.99 -4.10
N ASN A 65 -4.78 12.46 -3.39
CA ASN A 65 -3.58 11.66 -3.13
C ASN A 65 -3.88 10.42 -2.30
N ALA A 66 -4.67 10.54 -1.26
CA ALA A 66 -5.05 9.40 -0.43
C ALA A 66 -5.86 8.36 -1.20
N THR A 67 -6.81 8.82 -2.02
CA THR A 67 -7.72 7.94 -2.76
C THR A 67 -7.02 7.28 -3.95
N PHE A 68 -6.41 8.09 -4.81
CA PHE A 68 -5.84 7.61 -6.07
C PHE A 68 -4.41 7.11 -5.92
N GLY A 69 -3.63 7.57 -4.93
CA GLY A 69 -2.32 6.98 -4.62
C GLY A 69 -2.45 5.48 -4.36
N ASN A 70 -3.37 5.11 -3.47
CA ASN A 70 -3.68 3.72 -3.10
C ASN A 70 -4.69 3.05 -4.05
N ALA A 71 -4.97 3.61 -5.24
CA ALA A 71 -5.95 3.03 -6.17
C ALA A 71 -5.54 1.64 -6.67
N PRO A 72 -4.27 1.34 -6.99
CA PRO A 72 -3.88 -0.01 -7.42
C PRO A 72 -4.25 -1.08 -6.38
N GLU A 73 -3.91 -0.85 -5.12
CA GLU A 73 -4.20 -1.74 -4.00
C GLU A 73 -5.71 -1.86 -3.77
N LEU A 74 -6.45 -0.74 -3.83
CA LEU A 74 -7.91 -0.75 -3.75
C LEU A 74 -8.53 -1.60 -4.87
N ILE A 75 -8.07 -1.43 -6.11
CA ILE A 75 -8.58 -2.16 -7.28
C ILE A 75 -8.30 -3.65 -7.13
N ILE A 76 -7.07 -4.04 -6.80
CA ILE A 76 -6.69 -5.44 -6.59
C ILE A 76 -7.54 -6.05 -5.46
N ALA A 77 -7.73 -5.33 -4.35
CA ALA A 77 -8.57 -5.77 -3.24
C ALA A 77 -10.04 -5.98 -3.65
N LEU A 78 -10.61 -5.09 -4.47
CA LEU A 78 -12.00 -5.21 -4.92
C LEU A 78 -12.20 -6.36 -5.91
N PHE A 79 -11.24 -6.62 -6.81
CA PHE A 79 -11.29 -7.78 -7.70
C PHE A 79 -11.10 -9.10 -6.93
N ALA A 80 -10.12 -9.17 -6.04
CA ALA A 80 -9.94 -10.33 -5.16
C ALA A 80 -11.20 -10.61 -4.32
N LEU A 81 -11.86 -9.56 -3.82
CA LEU A 81 -13.13 -9.71 -3.11
C LEU A 81 -14.26 -10.22 -4.02
N ALA A 82 -14.35 -9.74 -5.26
CA ALA A 82 -15.36 -10.19 -6.22
C ALA A 82 -15.23 -11.69 -6.56
N ASP A 83 -14.00 -12.21 -6.52
CA ASP A 83 -13.69 -13.63 -6.70
C ASP A 83 -13.78 -14.44 -5.39
N GLY A 84 -14.19 -13.83 -4.27
CA GLY A 84 -14.33 -14.50 -2.97
C GLY A 84 -13.00 -14.73 -2.23
N LEU A 85 -11.90 -14.15 -2.70
CA LEU A 85 -10.55 -14.31 -2.14
C LEU A 85 -10.31 -13.36 -0.96
N THR A 86 -11.12 -13.46 0.09
CA THR A 86 -11.04 -12.59 1.28
C THR A 86 -9.69 -12.65 1.99
N GLU A 87 -9.04 -13.82 1.96
CA GLU A 87 -7.68 -14.06 2.46
C GLU A 87 -6.64 -13.23 1.70
N VAL A 88 -6.74 -13.20 0.37
CA VAL A 88 -5.88 -12.40 -0.51
C VAL A 88 -6.07 -10.91 -0.26
N VAL A 89 -7.31 -10.47 -0.01
CA VAL A 89 -7.61 -9.08 0.34
C VAL A 89 -6.92 -8.67 1.63
N ARG A 90 -7.11 -9.43 2.73
CA ARG A 90 -6.48 -9.11 4.02
C ARG A 90 -4.96 -9.24 3.96
N GLY A 91 -4.46 -10.29 3.30
CA GLY A 91 -3.03 -10.54 3.11
C GLY A 91 -2.35 -9.40 2.37
N SER A 92 -2.89 -8.97 1.22
CA SER A 92 -2.30 -7.87 0.45
C SER A 92 -2.31 -6.54 1.22
N LEU A 93 -3.38 -6.24 1.97
CA LEU A 93 -3.48 -5.04 2.81
C LEU A 93 -2.50 -5.06 3.99
N SER A 94 -2.41 -6.17 4.73
CA SER A 94 -1.49 -6.32 5.86
C SER A 94 -0.03 -6.31 5.38
N GLY A 95 0.24 -7.01 4.28
CA GLY A 95 1.50 -7.01 3.56
C GLY A 95 1.92 -5.63 3.09
N SER A 96 1.00 -4.81 2.60
CA SER A 96 1.30 -3.44 2.16
C SER A 96 1.78 -2.57 3.33
N VAL A 97 1.09 -2.59 4.47
CA VAL A 97 1.52 -1.85 5.68
C VAL A 97 2.91 -2.30 6.14
N VAL A 98 3.13 -3.61 6.25
CA VAL A 98 4.43 -4.18 6.68
C VAL A 98 5.53 -3.85 5.67
N GLY A 99 5.25 -3.96 4.37
CA GLY A 99 6.18 -3.66 3.30
C GLY A 99 6.63 -2.20 3.32
N ASN A 100 5.73 -1.26 3.57
CA ASN A 100 6.12 0.15 3.67
C ASN A 100 6.96 0.43 4.94
N LEU A 101 6.56 -0.12 6.09
CA LEU A 101 7.28 0.07 7.36
C LEU A 101 8.67 -0.57 7.38
N LEU A 102 8.82 -1.77 6.81
CA LEU A 102 10.04 -2.54 6.92
C LEU A 102 10.88 -2.51 5.64
N LEU A 103 10.27 -2.75 4.49
CA LEU A 103 10.99 -2.93 3.23
C LEU A 103 11.31 -1.57 2.58
N VAL A 104 10.31 -0.74 2.30
CA VAL A 104 10.50 0.57 1.66
C VAL A 104 11.30 1.50 2.55
N LEU A 105 10.93 1.61 3.82
CA LEU A 105 11.70 2.37 4.80
C LEU A 105 13.10 1.77 4.99
N GLY A 106 13.22 0.44 5.11
CA GLY A 106 14.50 -0.25 5.28
C GLY A 106 15.49 0.06 4.16
N PHE A 107 15.06 -0.05 2.90
CA PHE A 107 15.87 0.33 1.75
C PHE A 107 16.16 1.84 1.71
N SER A 108 15.20 2.68 2.08
CA SER A 108 15.42 4.13 2.18
C SER A 108 16.51 4.47 3.19
N LEU A 109 16.50 3.87 4.39
CA LEU A 109 17.55 4.06 5.40
C LEU A 109 18.89 3.46 4.96
N LEU A 110 18.88 2.31 4.28
CA LEU A 110 20.07 1.62 3.80
C LEU A 110 20.82 2.45 2.74
N PHE A 111 20.09 2.95 1.74
CA PHE A 111 20.67 3.70 0.62
C PHE A 111 20.83 5.19 0.92
N GLY A 112 19.97 5.79 1.74
CA GLY A 112 20.08 7.18 2.16
C GLY A 112 21.14 7.46 3.22
N GLY A 113 21.57 6.44 3.99
CA GLY A 113 22.67 6.58 4.93
C GLY A 113 22.30 7.37 6.19
N ARG A 114 23.21 8.23 6.67
CA ARG A 114 23.04 9.00 7.92
C ARG A 114 22.37 10.34 7.62
N GLY A 115 21.39 10.70 8.45
CA GLY A 115 20.70 11.97 8.41
C GLY A 115 19.63 12.07 9.49
N GLU A 116 18.86 13.14 9.47
CA GLU A 116 17.82 13.42 10.45
C GLU A 116 16.45 12.99 9.93
N ILE A 117 15.61 12.51 10.85
CA ILE A 117 14.23 12.11 10.60
C ILE A 117 13.34 12.99 11.46
N ASP A 118 12.22 13.45 10.89
CA ASP A 118 11.22 14.15 11.66
C ASP A 118 10.50 13.19 12.60
N ARG A 119 10.86 13.27 13.89
CA ARG A 119 10.27 12.45 14.94
C ARG A 119 8.78 12.72 15.10
N GLN A 120 8.34 13.98 14.98
CA GLN A 120 6.94 14.30 15.24
C GLN A 120 6.04 13.64 14.19
N SER A 121 6.31 13.85 12.90
CA SER A 121 5.55 13.23 11.81
C SER A 121 5.66 11.70 11.83
N SER A 122 6.86 11.17 12.10
CA SER A 122 7.09 9.71 12.16
C SER A 122 6.25 9.03 13.25
N PHE A 123 6.24 9.57 14.48
CA PHE A 123 5.51 8.98 15.60
C PHE A 123 3.99 9.16 15.47
N VAL A 124 3.51 10.22 14.81
CA VAL A 124 2.09 10.32 14.45
C VAL A 124 1.70 9.20 13.50
N SER A 125 2.47 8.97 12.43
CA SER A 125 2.19 7.92 11.44
C SER A 125 2.23 6.52 12.07
N LEU A 126 3.26 6.22 12.88
CA LEU A 126 3.36 4.95 13.59
C LEU A 126 2.26 4.77 14.64
N GLY A 127 1.87 5.86 15.32
CA GLY A 127 0.75 5.87 16.25
C GLY A 127 -0.60 5.57 15.57
N LEU A 128 -0.79 6.05 14.34
CA LEU A 128 -1.97 5.72 13.53
C LEU A 128 -2.02 4.25 13.14
N VAL A 129 -0.88 3.66 12.74
CA VAL A 129 -0.80 2.21 12.50
C VAL A 129 -1.11 1.44 13.79
N GLY A 130 -0.57 1.86 14.93
CA GLY A 130 -0.90 1.28 16.23
C GLY A 130 -2.39 1.37 16.58
N ALA A 131 -3.02 2.52 16.34
CA ALA A 131 -4.46 2.71 16.54
C ALA A 131 -5.28 1.80 15.62
N ALA A 132 -4.87 1.64 14.36
CA ALA A 132 -5.49 0.72 13.41
C ALA A 132 -5.45 -0.73 13.93
N VAL A 133 -4.29 -1.20 14.41
CA VAL A 133 -4.18 -2.55 15.01
C VAL A 133 -5.12 -2.73 16.20
N LEU A 134 -5.23 -1.73 17.09
CA LEU A 134 -6.17 -1.79 18.21
C LEU A 134 -7.62 -1.88 17.74
N CYS A 135 -7.98 -1.15 16.69
CA CYS A 135 -9.31 -1.23 16.08
C CYS A 135 -9.56 -2.56 15.37
N PHE A 136 -8.55 -3.13 14.70
CA PHE A 136 -8.64 -4.42 14.02
C PHE A 136 -8.78 -5.59 14.98
N LEU A 137 -8.25 -5.50 16.21
CA LEU A 137 -8.45 -6.51 17.25
C LEU A 137 -9.93 -6.72 17.60
N ILE A 138 -10.77 -5.69 17.47
CA ILE A 138 -12.20 -5.75 17.83
C ILE A 138 -12.94 -6.83 17.01
N PRO A 139 -12.89 -6.83 15.66
CA PRO A 139 -13.46 -7.93 14.85
C PRO A 139 -12.56 -9.17 14.80
N SER A 140 -11.23 -9.04 14.95
CA SER A 140 -10.31 -10.16 14.79
C SER A 140 -10.35 -11.16 15.95
N ILE A 141 -10.39 -10.71 17.21
CA ILE A 141 -10.37 -11.61 18.38
C ILE A 141 -11.56 -12.57 18.35
N PRO A 142 -12.81 -12.12 18.15
CA PRO A 142 -13.95 -13.03 18.03
C PRO A 142 -13.86 -13.97 16.81
N ALA A 143 -13.06 -13.62 15.80
CA ALA A 143 -12.85 -14.41 14.59
C ALA A 143 -11.70 -15.42 14.71
N PHE A 144 -11.01 -15.49 15.86
CA PHE A 144 -9.99 -16.53 16.10
C PHE A 144 -10.62 -17.90 16.30
N ASP A 145 -11.87 -17.95 16.78
CA ASP A 145 -12.64 -19.16 16.94
C ASP A 145 -13.84 -19.17 15.97
N GLY A 146 -14.10 -20.34 15.39
CA GLY A 146 -15.17 -20.57 14.42
C GLY A 146 -14.88 -19.98 13.04
N ASP A 147 -15.94 -19.75 12.26
CA ASP A 147 -15.83 -19.21 10.90
C ASP A 147 -15.44 -17.71 10.93
N PRO A 148 -14.26 -17.33 10.40
CA PRO A 148 -13.79 -15.94 10.42
C PRO A 148 -14.51 -15.03 9.40
N GLU A 149 -15.25 -15.60 8.44
CA GLU A 149 -15.96 -14.86 7.38
C GLU A 149 -17.45 -14.64 7.68
N ARG A 150 -17.94 -15.18 8.80
CA ARG A 150 -19.34 -15.05 9.17
C ARG A 150 -19.79 -13.59 9.23
N SER A 151 -21.01 -13.33 8.73
CA SER A 151 -21.58 -11.98 8.60
C SER A 151 -21.61 -11.14 9.89
N SER A 152 -21.60 -11.78 11.07
CA SER A 152 -21.51 -11.06 12.35
C SER A 152 -20.16 -10.35 12.53
N ILE A 153 -19.07 -10.92 12.04
CA ILE A 153 -17.73 -10.31 12.10
C ILE A 153 -17.63 -9.17 11.08
N ALA A 154 -18.16 -9.36 9.87
CA ALA A 154 -18.25 -8.29 8.88
C ALA A 154 -19.04 -7.08 9.42
N ARG A 155 -20.16 -7.30 10.13
CA ARG A 155 -20.90 -6.21 10.80
C ARG A 155 -20.11 -5.58 11.95
N LEU A 156 -19.38 -6.39 12.72
CA LEU A 156 -18.51 -5.91 13.80
C LEU A 156 -17.32 -5.09 13.28
N SER A 157 -16.97 -5.24 12.00
CA SER A 157 -15.92 -4.48 11.33
C SER A 157 -16.36 -3.05 10.93
N ILE A 158 -17.67 -2.75 10.90
CA ILE A 158 -18.18 -1.44 10.51
C ILE A 158 -17.78 -0.33 11.51
N PRO A 159 -18.06 -0.42 12.83
CA PRO A 159 -17.71 0.64 13.77
C PRO A 159 -16.21 1.00 13.80
N PRO A 160 -15.25 0.04 13.87
CA PRO A 160 -13.84 0.39 13.83
C PRO A 160 -13.45 1.00 12.48
N SER A 161 -14.05 0.56 11.36
CA SER A 161 -13.76 1.15 10.04
C SER A 161 -14.18 2.62 9.97
N ILE A 162 -15.39 2.95 10.44
CA ILE A 162 -15.86 4.33 10.51
C ILE A 162 -14.97 5.16 11.45
N ALA A 163 -14.60 4.62 12.62
CA ALA A 163 -13.74 5.32 13.57
C ALA A 163 -12.35 5.63 12.99
N LEU A 164 -11.74 4.70 12.26
CA LEU A 164 -10.44 4.90 11.62
C LEU A 164 -10.52 5.92 10.49
N LEU A 165 -11.57 5.91 9.66
CA LEU A 165 -11.77 6.92 8.62
C LEU A 165 -11.97 8.33 9.22
N LEU A 166 -12.75 8.45 10.31
CA LEU A 166 -12.90 9.72 11.01
C LEU A 166 -11.57 10.20 11.60
N LEU A 167 -10.78 9.30 12.18
CA LEU A 167 -9.45 9.60 12.68
C LEU A 167 -8.51 10.07 11.56
N TYR A 168 -8.53 9.40 10.41
CA TYR A 168 -7.78 9.77 9.23
C TYR A 168 -8.13 11.19 8.76
N VAL A 169 -9.43 11.48 8.63
CA VAL A 169 -9.91 12.82 8.24
C VAL A 169 -9.48 13.88 9.25
N ALA A 170 -9.64 13.61 10.55
CA ALA A 170 -9.27 14.54 11.61
C ALA A 170 -7.76 14.88 11.59
N VAL A 171 -6.91 13.85 11.48
CA VAL A 171 -5.44 14.04 11.47
C VAL A 171 -4.98 14.75 10.20
N THR A 172 -5.52 14.35 9.05
CA THR A 172 -5.24 15.01 7.77
C THR A 172 -5.66 16.48 7.80
N TYR A 173 -6.82 16.77 8.38
CA TYR A 173 -7.31 18.13 8.55
C TYR A 173 -6.39 19.00 9.43
N VAL A 174 -5.95 18.47 10.57
CA VAL A 174 -5.00 19.18 11.45
C VAL A 174 -3.66 19.41 10.76
N SER A 175 -3.16 18.41 10.01
CA SER A 175 -1.92 18.51 9.24
C SER A 175 -1.99 19.63 8.19
N LEU A 176 -3.08 19.68 7.42
CA LEU A 176 -3.33 20.71 6.41
C LEU A 176 -3.46 22.12 7.03
N ARG A 177 -4.11 22.25 8.19
CA ARG A 177 -4.19 23.53 8.91
C ARG A 177 -2.81 24.01 9.35
N ARG A 178 -1.97 23.11 9.88
CA ARG A 178 -0.59 23.45 10.28
C ARG A 178 0.25 23.90 9.08
N HIS A 179 0.15 23.23 7.94
CA HIS A 179 0.89 23.61 6.72
C HIS A 179 0.45 24.95 6.12
N ARG A 180 -0.84 25.29 6.21
CA ARG A 180 -1.33 26.62 5.79
C ARG A 180 -0.77 27.77 6.62
N LEU A 181 -0.43 27.52 7.89
CA LEU A 181 0.12 28.54 8.80
C LEU A 181 1.63 28.75 8.62
N MET A 182 2.35 27.82 7.99
CA MET A 182 3.81 27.85 7.82
C MET A 182 4.28 28.23 6.41
N HIS A 183 3.43 28.82 5.56
CA HIS A 183 3.82 29.18 4.19
C HIS A 183 4.82 30.35 4.15
N VAL A 184 6.11 30.02 4.07
CA VAL A 184 7.12 30.78 3.33
C VAL A 184 7.48 30.00 2.07
N SER A 185 7.48 30.75 0.97
CA SER A 185 7.67 30.42 -0.45
C SER A 185 8.62 29.29 -0.85
N SER A 186 8.28 28.70 -2.01
CA SER A 186 9.14 28.30 -3.15
C SER A 186 9.07 26.82 -3.52
N GLU A 187 7.97 26.42 -4.15
CA GLU A 187 8.08 25.44 -5.23
C GLU A 187 8.34 26.22 -6.51
N GLU A 188 9.58 26.16 -7.00
CA GLU A 188 9.90 26.55 -8.36
C GLU A 188 8.88 25.90 -9.29
N ALA A 189 8.29 26.69 -10.19
CA ALA A 189 7.29 26.26 -11.14
C ALA A 189 7.91 25.27 -12.15
N VAL A 190 8.11 24.02 -11.74
CA VAL A 190 8.40 22.91 -12.64
C VAL A 190 7.13 22.73 -13.47
N ALA A 191 7.26 22.75 -14.80
CA ALA A 191 6.16 22.59 -15.74
C ALA A 191 5.35 21.32 -15.42
N GLY A 192 4.23 21.49 -14.70
CA GLY A 192 3.31 20.42 -14.35
C GLY A 192 2.39 20.09 -15.51
N TRP A 193 1.83 18.87 -15.52
CA TRP A 193 0.77 18.54 -16.47
C TRP A 193 -0.43 19.44 -16.24
N SER A 194 -1.13 19.84 -17.31
CA SER A 194 -2.40 20.53 -17.16
C SER A 194 -3.42 19.62 -16.47
N MET A 195 -4.35 20.20 -15.71
CA MET A 195 -5.40 19.42 -15.01
C MET A 195 -6.11 18.41 -15.92
N ARG A 196 -6.42 18.79 -17.16
CA ARG A 196 -7.04 17.88 -18.15
C ARG A 196 -6.16 16.69 -18.50
N ARG A 197 -4.85 16.91 -18.67
CA ARG A 197 -3.89 15.84 -18.93
C ARG A 197 -3.74 14.94 -17.71
N SER A 198 -3.65 15.51 -16.51
CA SER A 198 -3.55 14.74 -15.27
C SER A 198 -4.76 13.82 -15.07
N LEU A 199 -5.98 14.36 -15.21
CA LEU A 199 -7.20 13.55 -15.11
C LEU A 199 -7.33 12.51 -16.23
N GLY A 200 -6.96 12.87 -17.47
CA GLY A 200 -7.02 11.94 -18.60
C GLY A 200 -6.05 10.77 -18.45
N VAL A 201 -4.82 11.05 -18.02
CA VAL A 201 -3.80 10.00 -17.74
C VAL A 201 -4.22 9.17 -16.53
N LEU A 202 -4.72 9.81 -15.46
CA LEU A 202 -5.20 9.11 -14.27
C LEU A 202 -6.32 8.12 -14.65
N ALA A 203 -7.36 8.58 -15.35
CA ALA A 203 -8.47 7.72 -15.77
C ALA A 203 -8.01 6.55 -16.66
N ALA A 204 -7.15 6.81 -17.65
CA ALA A 204 -6.63 5.78 -18.52
C ALA A 204 -5.77 4.74 -17.76
N ALA A 205 -4.91 5.20 -16.86
CA ALA A 205 -4.08 4.33 -16.03
C ALA A 205 -4.94 3.51 -15.06
N THR A 206 -5.95 4.10 -14.43
CA THR A 206 -6.90 3.39 -13.55
C THR A 206 -7.66 2.29 -14.30
N VAL A 207 -8.15 2.55 -15.52
CA VAL A 207 -8.82 1.53 -16.33
C VAL A 207 -7.85 0.41 -16.73
N ALA A 208 -6.63 0.75 -17.16
CA ALA A 208 -5.62 -0.25 -17.48
C ALA A 208 -5.25 -1.09 -16.25
N THR A 209 -5.12 -0.47 -15.07
CA THR A 209 -4.88 -1.17 -13.80
C THR A 209 -6.02 -2.12 -13.46
N ALA A 210 -7.29 -1.71 -13.68
CA ALA A 210 -8.43 -2.59 -13.45
C ALA A 210 -8.40 -3.84 -14.34
N LEU A 211 -8.14 -3.69 -15.64
CA LEU A 211 -8.03 -4.82 -16.56
C LEU A 211 -6.88 -5.77 -16.19
N ILE A 212 -5.73 -5.22 -15.80
CA ILE A 212 -4.57 -6.02 -15.40
C ILE A 212 -4.81 -6.68 -14.03
N ALA A 213 -5.47 -6.00 -13.10
CA ALA A 213 -5.78 -6.55 -11.79
C ALA A 213 -6.73 -7.73 -11.88
N GLU A 214 -7.72 -7.69 -12.78
CA GLU A 214 -8.59 -8.83 -13.09
C GLU A 214 -7.78 -10.05 -13.56
N ILE A 215 -6.84 -9.86 -14.50
CA ILE A 215 -5.96 -10.93 -14.99
C ILE A 215 -5.04 -11.46 -13.86
N LEU A 216 -4.47 -10.57 -13.04
CA LEU A 216 -3.62 -10.94 -11.91
C LEU A 216 -4.39 -11.81 -10.90
N VAL A 217 -5.57 -11.36 -10.47
CA VAL A 217 -6.38 -12.04 -9.47
C VAL A 217 -6.86 -13.38 -10.00
N GLY A 218 -7.37 -13.42 -11.23
CA GLY A 218 -7.83 -14.67 -11.86
C GLY A 218 -6.73 -15.71 -12.13
N SER A 219 -5.44 -15.33 -12.08
CA SER A 219 -4.31 -16.24 -12.22
C SER A 219 -3.60 -16.56 -10.89
N LEU A 220 -4.02 -15.95 -9.78
CA LEU A 220 -3.33 -16.01 -8.50
C LEU A 220 -3.29 -17.42 -7.92
N GLU A 221 -4.44 -18.10 -7.79
CA GLU A 221 -4.52 -19.45 -7.20
C GLU A 221 -3.69 -20.45 -8.00
N SER A 222 -3.81 -20.42 -9.34
CA SER A 222 -3.04 -21.29 -10.23
C SER A 222 -1.53 -21.07 -10.12
N PHE A 223 -1.10 -19.81 -9.95
CA PHE A 223 0.30 -19.48 -9.71
C PHE A 223 0.76 -19.96 -8.32
N ALA A 224 -0.07 -19.79 -7.29
CA ALA A 224 0.20 -20.23 -5.93
C ALA A 224 0.42 -21.75 -5.89
N GLU A 225 -0.50 -22.53 -6.48
CA GLU A 225 -0.40 -23.98 -6.61
C GLU A 225 0.87 -24.40 -7.36
N SER A 226 1.15 -23.79 -8.51
CA SER A 226 2.33 -24.10 -9.34
C SER A 226 3.65 -23.79 -8.62
N ALA A 227 3.68 -22.73 -7.80
CA ALA A 227 4.84 -22.32 -7.02
C ALA A 227 4.98 -23.09 -5.69
N GLY A 228 3.97 -23.88 -5.30
CA GLY A 228 3.91 -24.51 -3.98
C GLY A 228 3.82 -23.49 -2.84
N LEU A 229 3.17 -22.35 -3.11
CA LEU A 229 2.99 -21.24 -2.18
C LEU A 229 1.52 -21.11 -1.81
N SER A 230 1.25 -20.54 -0.65
CA SER A 230 -0.11 -20.26 -0.18
C SER A 230 -0.63 -18.97 -0.81
N ASP A 231 -1.94 -18.87 -1.06
CA ASP A 231 -2.58 -17.66 -1.59
C ASP A 231 -2.33 -16.45 -0.69
N PHE A 232 -2.43 -16.69 0.62
CA PHE A 232 -2.08 -15.69 1.63
C PHE A 232 -0.64 -15.19 1.46
N PHE A 233 0.34 -16.09 1.29
CA PHE A 233 1.75 -15.70 1.14
C PHE A 233 1.98 -14.90 -0.14
N ILE A 234 1.40 -15.34 -1.26
CA ILE A 234 1.44 -14.63 -2.54
C ILE A 234 0.90 -13.21 -2.36
N ALA A 235 -0.26 -13.07 -1.72
CA ALA A 235 -0.89 -11.78 -1.48
C ALA A 235 -0.07 -10.88 -0.55
N ALA A 236 0.32 -11.41 0.61
CA ALA A 236 0.96 -10.65 1.68
C ALA A 236 2.42 -10.29 1.40
N VAL A 237 3.09 -11.01 0.50
CA VAL A 237 4.48 -10.75 0.14
C VAL A 237 4.59 -10.28 -1.30
N ILE A 238 4.18 -11.10 -2.27
CA ILE A 238 4.45 -10.81 -3.70
C ILE A 238 3.58 -9.64 -4.18
N VAL A 239 2.26 -9.74 -4.05
CA VAL A 239 1.33 -8.68 -4.50
C VAL A 239 1.58 -7.38 -3.72
N ALA A 240 1.78 -7.47 -2.41
CA ALA A 240 2.13 -6.33 -1.58
C ALA A 240 3.45 -5.64 -2.00
N ILE A 241 4.49 -6.40 -2.38
CA ILE A 241 5.73 -5.83 -2.92
C ILE A 241 5.46 -5.14 -4.24
N VAL A 242 4.69 -5.74 -5.14
CA VAL A 242 4.37 -5.16 -6.46
C VAL A 242 3.71 -3.80 -6.30
N GLY A 243 2.67 -3.68 -5.47
CA GLY A 243 2.01 -2.41 -5.19
C GLY A 243 2.96 -1.37 -4.55
N ASN A 244 3.62 -1.75 -3.46
CA ASN A 244 4.50 -0.85 -2.73
C ASN A 244 5.73 -0.39 -3.54
N ALA A 245 6.36 -1.28 -4.32
CA ALA A 245 7.52 -0.93 -5.14
C ALA A 245 7.14 0.07 -6.23
N ALA A 246 5.93 -0.03 -6.75
CA ALA A 246 5.41 0.83 -7.78
C ALA A 246 5.08 2.24 -7.29
N GLU A 247 4.34 2.33 -6.19
CA GLU A 247 3.89 3.60 -5.63
C GLU A 247 5.02 4.27 -4.82
N HIS A 248 5.71 3.51 -3.98
CA HIS A 248 6.64 4.03 -2.98
C HIS A 248 8.12 3.74 -3.24
N GLY A 249 8.46 3.00 -4.32
CA GLY A 249 9.86 2.78 -4.71
C GLY A 249 10.62 4.08 -4.98
N GLY A 250 9.90 5.16 -5.34
CA GLY A 250 10.45 6.51 -5.46
C GLY A 250 11.08 7.03 -4.15
N ALA A 251 10.57 6.63 -2.98
CA ALA A 251 11.12 7.03 -1.69
C ALA A 251 12.57 6.56 -1.53
N VAL A 252 12.91 5.35 -2.01
CA VAL A 252 14.28 4.82 -1.98
C VAL A 252 15.22 5.67 -2.84
N VAL A 253 14.74 6.14 -4.00
CA VAL A 253 15.51 7.02 -4.89
C VAL A 253 15.72 8.40 -4.27
N VAL A 254 14.67 8.95 -3.64
CA VAL A 254 14.73 10.21 -2.88
C VAL A 254 15.72 10.10 -1.73
N ALA A 255 15.71 8.98 -1.01
CA ALA A 255 16.68 8.70 0.05
C ALA A 255 18.11 8.66 -0.48
N ALA A 256 18.35 7.95 -1.59
CA ALA A 256 19.67 7.86 -2.22
C ALA A 256 20.22 9.21 -2.70
N ARG A 257 19.36 10.22 -2.88
CA ARG A 257 19.74 11.61 -3.17
C ARG A 257 19.99 12.45 -1.91
N GLY A 258 20.03 11.84 -0.73
CA GLY A 258 20.28 12.49 0.55
C GLY A 258 19.02 13.06 1.23
N GLN A 259 17.83 12.92 0.63
CA GLN A 259 16.58 13.44 1.20
C GLN A 259 15.91 12.41 2.13
N ILE A 260 16.66 11.93 3.13
CA ILE A 260 16.21 10.84 3.99
C ILE A 260 14.97 11.17 4.84
N ARG A 261 14.82 12.45 5.24
CA ARG A 261 13.66 12.93 5.99
C ARG A 261 12.37 12.73 5.18
N LEU A 262 12.38 13.15 3.91
CA LEU A 262 11.25 13.03 2.99
C LEU A 262 10.96 11.56 2.67
N ALA A 263 11.99 10.77 2.38
CA ALA A 263 11.81 9.35 2.10
C ALA A 263 11.19 8.57 3.27
N ALA A 264 11.63 8.84 4.50
CA ALA A 264 11.05 8.24 5.69
C ALA A 264 9.59 8.67 5.90
N GLU A 265 9.28 9.94 5.66
CA GLU A 265 7.91 10.47 5.73
C GLU A 265 6.98 9.79 4.71
N ILE A 266 7.43 9.60 3.46
CA ILE A 266 6.66 8.90 2.43
C ILE A 266 6.32 7.47 2.87
N ALA A 267 7.31 6.69 3.31
CA ALA A 267 7.10 5.30 3.70
C ALA A 267 6.19 5.16 4.95
N LEU A 268 6.40 6.00 5.96
CA LEU A 268 5.61 5.97 7.20
C LEU A 268 4.18 6.47 6.99
N SER A 269 4.01 7.56 6.24
CA SER A 269 2.70 8.12 5.92
C SER A 269 1.88 7.15 5.09
N SER A 270 2.50 6.51 4.08
CA SER A 270 1.87 5.47 3.28
C SER A 270 1.36 4.30 4.13
N SER A 271 2.21 3.77 5.01
CA SER A 271 1.83 2.70 5.95
C SER A 271 0.61 3.10 6.80
N ALA A 272 0.60 4.34 7.29
CA ALA A 272 -0.53 4.86 8.05
C ALA A 272 -1.79 5.00 7.18
N GLN A 273 -1.68 5.51 5.95
CA GLN A 273 -2.80 5.65 5.01
C GLN A 273 -3.42 4.30 4.69
N VAL A 274 -2.61 3.27 4.40
CA VAL A 274 -3.14 1.93 4.18
C VAL A 274 -3.92 1.45 5.40
N ALA A 275 -3.36 1.61 6.60
CA ALA A 275 -3.96 1.13 7.83
C ALA A 275 -5.24 1.90 8.27
N VAL A 276 -5.27 3.23 8.18
CA VAL A 276 -6.38 4.05 8.69
C VAL A 276 -7.35 4.54 7.61
N PHE A 277 -7.01 4.39 6.34
CA PHE A 277 -7.87 4.77 5.22
C PHE A 277 -8.18 3.60 4.29
N LEU A 278 -7.19 2.93 3.70
CA LEU A 278 -7.45 1.91 2.68
C LEU A 278 -8.18 0.68 3.25
N VAL A 279 -7.65 0.05 4.30
CA VAL A 279 -8.28 -1.11 4.96
C VAL A 279 -9.74 -0.83 5.35
N PRO A 280 -10.06 0.25 6.09
CA PRO A 280 -11.44 0.53 6.45
C PRO A 280 -12.30 0.95 5.26
N ALA A 281 -11.74 1.60 4.23
CA ALA A 281 -12.47 1.88 3.00
C ALA A 281 -12.87 0.59 2.27
N VAL A 282 -11.93 -0.36 2.10
CA VAL A 282 -12.21 -1.68 1.51
C VAL A 282 -13.28 -2.41 2.31
N ALA A 283 -13.19 -2.41 3.65
CA ALA A 283 -14.19 -3.05 4.51
C ALA A 283 -15.60 -2.47 4.32
N LEU A 284 -15.74 -1.14 4.15
CA LEU A 284 -17.04 -0.53 3.92
C LEU A 284 -17.54 -0.72 2.47
N LEU A 285 -16.64 -0.60 1.49
CA LEU A 285 -16.96 -0.80 0.08
C LEU A 285 -17.32 -2.26 -0.23
N SER A 286 -16.82 -3.21 0.56
CA SER A 286 -17.12 -4.63 0.43
C SER A 286 -18.62 -4.94 0.47
N TYR A 287 -19.42 -4.13 1.18
CA TYR A 287 -20.89 -4.29 1.24
C TYR A 287 -21.60 -4.10 -0.11
N LEU A 288 -20.91 -3.55 -1.11
CA LEU A 288 -21.42 -3.44 -2.48
C LEU A 288 -21.19 -4.72 -3.30
N ILE A 289 -20.34 -5.63 -2.80
CA ILE A 289 -19.90 -6.86 -3.48
C ILE A 289 -20.25 -8.06 -2.60
N ASP A 290 -19.40 -8.36 -1.61
CA ASP A 290 -19.62 -9.35 -0.55
C ASP A 290 -18.98 -8.84 0.76
N PRO A 291 -19.69 -8.81 1.90
CA PRO A 291 -19.17 -8.18 3.12
C PRO A 291 -17.88 -8.82 3.65
N LEU A 292 -16.79 -8.05 3.62
CA LEU A 292 -15.48 -8.45 4.13
C LEU A 292 -15.44 -8.32 5.65
N ALA A 293 -15.12 -9.42 6.32
CA ALA A 293 -14.71 -9.42 7.72
C ALA A 293 -13.25 -8.94 7.86
N LEU A 294 -13.00 -7.92 8.69
CA LEU A 294 -11.64 -7.52 9.10
C LEU A 294 -11.09 -8.49 10.17
N SER A 295 -11.21 -9.78 9.90
CA SER A 295 -10.73 -10.89 10.73
C SER A 295 -9.26 -11.19 10.44
N PHE A 296 -8.37 -10.25 10.76
CA PHE A 296 -6.93 -10.45 10.60
C PHE A 296 -6.42 -11.56 11.52
N ARG A 297 -5.45 -12.34 11.04
CA ARG A 297 -4.82 -13.41 11.83
C ARG A 297 -3.92 -12.85 12.92
N PRO A 298 -3.66 -13.60 14.01
CA PRO A 298 -2.67 -13.21 15.01
C PRO A 298 -1.31 -12.88 14.40
N VAL A 299 -0.88 -13.64 13.38
CA VAL A 299 0.39 -13.39 12.67
C VAL A 299 0.38 -12.05 11.92
N GLU A 300 -0.73 -11.66 11.30
CA GLU A 300 -0.86 -10.38 10.59
C GLU A 300 -0.87 -9.20 11.57
N LEU A 301 -1.66 -9.30 12.65
CA LEU A 301 -1.74 -8.28 13.69
C LEU A 301 -0.40 -8.10 14.40
N ALA A 302 0.29 -9.20 14.71
CA ALA A 302 1.63 -9.18 15.29
C ALA A 302 2.66 -8.59 14.31
N ALA A 303 2.57 -8.90 13.02
CA ALA A 303 3.43 -8.34 12.00
C ALA A 303 3.22 -6.82 11.86
N ILE A 304 1.98 -6.34 11.73
CA ILE A 304 1.69 -4.90 11.60
C ILE A 304 2.11 -4.15 12.87
N GLY A 305 1.63 -4.59 14.04
CA GLY A 305 1.89 -3.94 15.32
C GLY A 305 3.36 -4.01 15.72
N GLY A 306 3.98 -5.18 15.55
CA GLY A 306 5.41 -5.40 15.81
C GLY A 306 6.30 -4.57 14.89
N SER A 307 5.97 -4.48 13.60
CA SER A 307 6.69 -3.62 12.64
C SER A 307 6.62 -2.16 13.05
N ALA A 308 5.44 -1.67 13.44
CA ALA A 308 5.27 -0.29 13.91
C ALA A 308 6.08 -0.03 15.19
N ALA A 309 6.03 -0.95 16.16
CA ALA A 309 6.75 -0.83 17.43
C ALA A 309 8.28 -0.84 17.26
N VAL A 310 8.82 -1.78 16.47
CA VAL A 310 10.26 -1.86 16.20
C VAL A 310 10.72 -0.62 15.42
N THR A 311 9.94 -0.19 14.43
CA THR A 311 10.25 1.03 13.68
C THR A 311 10.28 2.25 14.59
N ALA A 312 9.29 2.39 15.49
CA ALA A 312 9.27 3.48 16.47
C ALA A 312 10.53 3.47 17.37
N ALA A 313 10.95 2.30 17.84
CA ALA A 313 12.16 2.16 18.65
C ALA A 313 13.43 2.54 17.88
N LEU A 314 13.57 2.08 16.63
CA LEU A 314 14.74 2.39 15.79
C LEU A 314 14.80 3.88 15.42
N LEU A 315 13.65 4.52 15.24
CA LEU A 315 13.55 5.94 14.90
C LEU A 315 13.45 6.87 16.11
N ALA A 316 13.44 6.34 17.34
CA ALA A 316 13.23 7.12 18.56
C ALA A 316 14.22 8.28 18.74
N GLN A 317 15.44 8.14 18.22
CA GLN A 317 16.47 9.18 18.30
C GLN A 317 16.39 10.22 17.17
N GLY A 318 15.47 10.09 16.21
CA GLY A 318 15.34 11.00 15.06
C GLY A 318 16.52 10.96 14.10
N LYS A 319 17.26 9.84 14.05
CA LYS A 319 18.43 9.68 13.19
C LYS A 319 18.24 8.47 12.27
N SER A 320 18.74 8.55 11.04
CA SER A 320 18.86 7.40 10.15
C SER A 320 20.27 6.79 10.21
N SER A 321 20.36 5.50 9.91
CA SER A 321 21.64 4.85 9.63
C SER A 321 21.42 3.62 8.75
N ARG A 322 22.47 3.23 8.02
CA ARG A 322 22.46 2.00 7.21
C ARG A 322 22.16 0.76 8.04
N GLY A 323 22.66 0.71 9.28
CA GLY A 323 22.40 -0.39 10.21
C GLY A 323 20.94 -0.50 10.62
N ARG A 324 20.25 0.63 10.83
CA ARG A 324 18.79 0.65 11.08
C ARG A 324 18.02 0.15 9.86
N GLY A 325 18.44 0.56 8.65
CA GLY A 325 17.86 0.06 7.40
C GLY A 325 18.02 -1.44 7.22
N ALA A 326 19.24 -1.96 7.43
CA ALA A 326 19.51 -3.39 7.38
C ALA A 326 18.68 -4.18 8.41
N ALA A 327 18.53 -3.66 9.63
CA ALA A 327 17.69 -4.29 10.66
C ALA A 327 16.21 -4.40 10.24
N LEU A 328 15.65 -3.36 9.61
CA LEU A 328 14.28 -3.38 9.10
C LEU A 328 14.11 -4.40 7.95
N ILE A 329 15.09 -4.49 7.04
CA ILE A 329 15.05 -5.47 5.93
C ILE A 329 15.14 -6.91 6.46
N VAL A 330 16.00 -7.16 7.45
CA VAL A 330 16.09 -8.49 8.10
C VAL A 330 14.78 -8.83 8.82
N LEU A 331 14.16 -7.86 9.48
CA LEU A 331 12.85 -8.06 10.10
C LEU A 331 11.76 -8.35 9.05
N TYR A 332 11.79 -7.68 7.89
CA TYR A 332 10.87 -7.98 6.79
C TYR A 332 11.02 -9.43 6.31
N ALA A 333 12.26 -9.90 6.13
CA ALA A 333 12.52 -11.28 5.74
C ALA A 333 12.01 -12.27 6.80
N ALA A 334 12.13 -11.95 8.09
CA ALA A 334 11.57 -12.77 9.17
C ALA A 334 10.04 -12.78 9.15
N VAL A 335 9.39 -11.65 8.88
CA VAL A 335 7.92 -11.58 8.73
C VAL A 335 7.45 -12.35 7.50
N ALA A 336 8.14 -12.22 6.36
CA ALA A 336 7.84 -12.99 5.16
C ALA A 336 7.98 -14.51 5.42
N ALA A 337 9.01 -14.93 6.15
CA ALA A 337 9.15 -16.33 6.57
C ALA A 337 8.01 -16.77 7.50
N ALA A 338 7.57 -15.91 8.42
CA ALA A 338 6.42 -16.21 9.28
C ALA A 338 5.12 -16.35 8.47
N PHE A 339 4.91 -15.50 7.45
CA PHE A 339 3.79 -15.59 6.52
C PHE A 339 3.84 -16.85 5.66
N PHE A 340 5.03 -17.27 5.22
CA PHE A 340 5.22 -18.52 4.50
C PHE A 340 4.83 -19.73 5.35
N VAL A 341 5.26 -19.76 6.61
CA VAL A 341 4.94 -20.85 7.54
C VAL A 341 3.46 -20.83 7.95
N ALA A 342 2.83 -19.65 8.01
CA ALA A 342 1.43 -19.53 8.39
C ALA A 342 0.46 -20.16 7.36
N GLY A 343 0.82 -20.17 6.08
CA GLY A 343 -0.01 -20.76 5.01
C GLY A 343 -1.39 -20.12 4.87
N ASP A 344 -2.30 -20.83 4.19
CA ASP A 344 -3.72 -20.47 4.04
C ASP A 344 -4.54 -20.95 5.25
N ARG A 345 -5.73 -20.39 5.46
CA ARG A 345 -6.63 -20.78 6.56
C ARG A 345 -7.38 -22.08 6.32
#